data_AF-A0A4Y2MUK5-F1
#
_entry.id   AF-A0A4Y2MUK5-F1
#
_cell.length_a   1.000
_cell.length_b   1.000
_cell.length_c   1.000
_cell.angle_alpha   90.00
_cell.angle_beta   90.00
_cell.angle_gamma   90.00
#
_symmetry.space_group_name_H-M   'P 1'
#
loop_
_entity.id
_entity.type
_entity.pdbx_description
1 polymer ?
#
loop_
_entity_poly.entity_id
_entity_poly.type
_entity_poly.pdbx_seq_one_letter_code
_entity_poly.pdbx_strand_id
1 'polypeptide(L)'
;MTMQGLTQQLRPELYWTLFAGKFWTPYSPNLATSDFHLFRHLKHHLGGNHYNDDVKTAATSWLLKQAASFYEEDIQNLVVRHAKCLNKLGSFVEK
;
A
#
# COMPACT_ATOMS: atom_id res chain seq x y z
N MET A 1 -31.63 -10.02 -28.22
CA MET A 1 -30.80 -8.94 -27.64
C MET A 1 -29.76 -9.60 -26.75
N THR A 2 -28.61 -9.93 -27.31
CA THR A 2 -27.54 -10.66 -26.62
C THR A 2 -26.72 -9.68 -25.79
N MET A 3 -26.73 -9.83 -24.46
CA MET A 3 -25.79 -9.14 -23.58
C MET A 3 -24.42 -9.80 -23.72
N GLN A 4 -23.65 -9.36 -24.71
CA GLN A 4 -22.25 -9.72 -24.85
C GLN A 4 -21.38 -8.54 -24.42
N GLY A 5 -20.54 -8.73 -23.40
CA GLY A 5 -19.32 -7.92 -23.27
C GLY A 5 -18.98 -7.29 -21.92
N LEU A 6 -19.60 -7.65 -20.79
CA LEU A 6 -19.17 -7.07 -19.48
C LEU A 6 -17.96 -7.76 -18.84
N THR A 7 -17.31 -8.71 -19.52
CA THR A 7 -16.24 -9.54 -18.93
C THR A 7 -14.95 -9.57 -19.72
N GLN A 8 -14.53 -8.45 -20.31
CA GLN A 8 -13.14 -8.35 -20.75
C GLN A 8 -12.51 -7.04 -20.32
N GLN A 9 -11.73 -7.17 -19.26
CA GLN A 9 -10.72 -6.22 -18.80
C GLN A 9 -11.28 -4.92 -18.22
N LEU A 10 -11.51 -4.93 -16.90
CA LEU A 10 -11.51 -3.69 -16.12
C LEU A 10 -10.19 -2.97 -16.46
N ARG A 11 -10.28 -1.88 -17.23
CA ARG A 11 -9.13 -1.04 -17.60
C ARG A 11 -8.36 -0.70 -16.32
N PRO A 12 -7.01 -0.76 -16.28
CA PRO A 12 -6.25 -0.39 -15.08
C PRO A 12 -6.68 0.97 -14.52
N GLU A 13 -7.02 1.91 -15.40
CA GLU A 13 -7.61 3.21 -15.04
C GLU A 13 -8.91 3.10 -14.25
N LEU A 14 -9.80 2.17 -14.63
CA LEU A 14 -11.07 1.96 -13.94
C LEU A 14 -10.86 1.27 -12.58
N TYR A 15 -9.89 0.36 -12.50
CA TYR A 15 -9.46 -0.23 -11.23
C TYR A 15 -8.91 0.84 -10.29
N TRP A 16 -8.01 1.70 -10.76
CA TRP A 16 -7.46 2.81 -9.97
C TRP A 16 -8.54 3.83 -9.58
N THR A 17 -9.47 4.15 -10.48
CA THR A 17 -10.58 5.08 -10.18
C THR A 17 -11.53 4.53 -9.12
N LEU A 18 -11.85 3.23 -9.17
CA LEU A 18 -12.66 2.57 -8.15
C LEU A 18 -11.91 2.44 -6.82
N PHE A 19 -10.61 2.13 -6.86
CA PHE A 19 -9.76 2.03 -5.67
C PHE A 19 -9.60 3.40 -4.99
N ALA A 20 -9.22 4.43 -5.75
CA ALA A 20 -9.06 5.79 -5.23
C ALA A 20 -10.38 6.38 -4.75
N GLY A 21 -11.47 6.23 -5.51
CA GLY A 21 -12.77 6.85 -5.17
C GLY A 21 -13.49 6.20 -3.99
N LYS A 22 -13.28 4.90 -3.74
CA LYS A 22 -13.97 4.16 -2.66
C LYS A 22 -13.11 3.91 -1.42
N PHE A 23 -11.78 3.88 -1.59
CA PHE A 23 -10.86 3.51 -0.51
C PHE A 23 -9.91 4.63 -0.07
N TRP A 24 -9.79 5.73 -0.83
CA TRP A 24 -8.96 6.86 -0.44
C TRP A 24 -9.79 7.97 0.19
N THR A 25 -10.18 7.80 1.45
CA THR A 25 -10.69 8.93 2.24
C THR A 25 -9.54 9.90 2.50
N PRO A 26 -9.70 11.22 2.30
CA PRO A 26 -8.71 12.19 2.75
C PRO A 26 -8.49 11.96 4.25
N TYR A 27 -7.25 11.69 4.67
CA TYR A 27 -6.83 11.48 6.07
C TYR A 27 -7.11 10.12 6.72
N SER A 28 -6.92 9.00 6.02
CA SER A 28 -6.78 7.68 6.68
C SER A 28 -5.36 7.10 6.54
N PRO A 29 -4.39 7.54 7.36
CA PRO A 29 -3.05 6.92 7.42
C PRO A 29 -3.11 5.40 7.60
N ASN A 30 -4.15 4.91 8.29
CA ASN A 30 -4.37 3.48 8.55
C ASN A 30 -4.64 2.63 7.30
N LEU A 31 -5.00 3.27 6.18
CA LEU A 31 -5.27 2.62 4.90
C LEU A 31 -4.03 2.55 3.99
N ALA A 32 -2.96 3.30 4.31
CA ALA A 32 -1.67 3.15 3.63
C ALA A 32 -0.81 2.13 4.39
N THR A 33 -0.86 0.85 4.04
CA THR A 33 0.00 -0.16 4.69
C THR A 33 1.48 0.06 4.48
N SER A 34 1.83 0.70 3.36
CA SER A 34 3.17 1.18 3.11
C SER A 34 3.72 1.97 4.29
N ASP A 35 2.91 2.78 4.99
CA ASP A 35 3.35 3.55 6.15
C ASP A 35 3.71 2.69 7.36
N PHE A 36 3.16 1.48 7.47
CA PHE A 36 3.31 0.59 8.63
C PHE A 36 4.29 -0.55 8.45
N HIS A 37 4.43 -1.07 7.23
CA HIS A 37 5.36 -2.16 6.93
C HIS A 37 6.55 -1.62 6.14
N LEU A 38 6.36 -1.23 4.88
CA LEU A 38 7.45 -0.79 3.99
C LEU A 38 8.25 0.40 4.56
N PHE A 39 7.60 1.53 4.85
CA PHE A 39 8.24 2.73 5.37
C PHE A 39 8.72 2.55 6.80
N ARG A 40 8.12 1.67 7.60
CA ARG A 40 8.65 1.35 8.93
C ARG A 40 10.02 0.69 8.82
N HIS A 41 10.15 -0.33 7.98
CA HIS A 41 11.42 -1.03 7.78
C HIS A 41 12.44 -0.15 7.05
N LEU A 42 12.02 0.63 6.06
CA LEU A 42 12.89 1.57 5.36
C LEU A 42 13.39 2.69 6.30
N LYS A 43 12.53 3.28 7.13
CA LYS A 43 12.94 4.28 8.12
C LYS A 43 13.89 3.71 9.16
N HIS A 44 13.70 2.45 9.57
CA HIS A 44 14.66 1.79 10.46
C HIS A 44 16.01 1.56 9.77
N HIS A 45 16.00 1.18 8.49
CA HIS A 45 17.25 1.01 7.72
C HIS A 45 18.00 2.33 7.49
N LEU A 46 17.27 3.41 7.25
CA LEU A 46 17.84 4.74 7.03
C LEU A 46 18.17 5.46 8.35
N GLY A 47 17.40 5.18 9.40
CA GLY A 47 17.49 5.80 10.73
C GLY A 47 18.71 5.28 11.49
N GLY A 48 19.78 6.08 11.48
CA GLY A 48 21.06 5.74 12.10
C GLY A 48 22.26 6.23 11.28
N ASN A 49 22.05 6.54 10.00
CA ASN A 49 23.08 7.02 9.10
C ASN A 49 22.84 8.50 8.74
N HIS A 50 23.83 9.36 8.95
CA HIS A 50 23.88 10.67 8.30
C HIS A 50 24.40 10.45 6.87
N TYR A 51 23.48 10.39 5.91
CA TYR A 51 23.86 10.32 4.50
C TYR A 51 24.28 11.72 4.04
N ASN A 52 25.58 11.95 3.87
CA ASN A 52 26.10 13.20 3.30
C ASN A 52 25.79 13.31 1.81
N ASP A 53 25.80 12.19 1.07
CA ASP A 53 25.37 12.15 -0.32
C ASP A 53 24.60 10.85 -0.62
N ASP A 54 23.38 11.07 -1.12
CA ASP A 54 22.50 10.15 -1.84
C ASP A 54 21.75 9.04 -1.08
N VAL A 55 20.89 9.46 -0.14
CA VAL A 55 19.85 8.62 0.50
C VAL A 55 19.01 7.81 -0.51
N LYS A 56 18.86 8.29 -1.74
CA LYS A 56 18.12 7.61 -2.81
C LYS A 56 18.78 6.29 -3.18
N THR A 57 20.11 6.25 -3.28
CA THR A 57 20.86 5.04 -3.61
C THR A 57 20.77 4.01 -2.48
N ALA A 58 20.84 4.44 -1.22
CA ALA A 58 20.65 3.56 -0.06
C ALA A 58 19.23 2.97 -0.03
N ALA A 59 18.20 3.80 -0.21
CA ALA A 59 16.81 3.36 -0.25
C ALA A 59 16.55 2.38 -1.41
N THR A 60 17.05 2.68 -2.61
CA THR A 60 16.89 1.83 -3.79
C THR A 60 17.58 0.48 -3.58
N SER A 61 18.82 0.49 -3.09
CA SER A 61 19.58 -0.74 -2.82
C SER A 61 18.89 -1.60 -1.77
N TRP A 62 18.30 -0.99 -0.75
CA TRP A 62 17.56 -1.72 0.29
C TRP A 62 16.29 -2.36 -0.26
N LEU A 63 15.51 -1.63 -1.07
CA LEU A 63 14.29 -2.14 -1.70
C LEU A 63 14.59 -3.34 -2.60
N LEU A 64 15.63 -3.26 -3.42
CA LEU A 64 16.03 -4.35 -4.33
C LEU A 64 16.51 -5.61 -3.60
N LYS A 65 16.91 -5.51 -2.33
CA LYS A 65 17.34 -6.66 -1.51
C LYS A 65 16.18 -7.38 -0.82
N GLN A 66 14.99 -6.79 -0.79
CA GLN A 66 13.86 -7.43 -0.11
C GLN A 66 13.35 -8.62 -0.90
N ALA A 67 12.98 -9.70 -0.21
CA ALA A 67 12.37 -10.86 -0.81
C ALA A 67 10.95 -10.55 -1.32
N ALA A 68 10.46 -11.31 -2.30
CA ALA A 68 9.08 -11.17 -2.77
C ALA A 68 8.04 -11.32 -1.63
N SER A 69 8.31 -12.20 -0.66
CA SER A 69 7.45 -12.43 0.50
C SER A 69 7.29 -11.20 1.39
N PHE A 70 8.28 -10.30 1.43
CA PHE A 70 8.19 -9.04 2.17
C PHE A 70 7.09 -8.13 1.58
N TYR A 71 7.06 -8.01 0.25
CA TYR A 71 6.02 -7.24 -0.43
C TYR A 71 4.66 -7.94 -0.35
N GLU A 72 4.64 -9.27 -0.41
CA GLU A 72 3.41 -10.05 -0.26
C GLU A 72 2.78 -9.83 1.12
N GLU A 73 3.58 -9.83 2.19
CA GLU A 73 3.10 -9.56 3.55
C GLU A 73 2.50 -8.15 3.67
N ASP A 74 3.13 -7.13 3.08
CA ASP A 74 2.61 -5.76 3.06
C ASP A 74 1.24 -5.68 2.36
N ILE A 75 1.11 -6.34 1.20
CA ILE A 75 -0.14 -6.39 0.43
C ILE A 75 -1.23 -7.16 1.19
N GLN A 76 -0.91 -8.30 1.81
CA GLN A 76 -1.88 -9.06 2.60
C GLN A 76 -2.36 -8.25 3.81
N ASN A 77 -1.46 -7.55 4.50
CA ASN A 77 -1.80 -6.65 5.58
C ASN A 77 -2.74 -5.52 5.12
N LEU A 78 -2.62 -5.07 3.86
CA LEU A 78 -3.46 -4.03 3.28
C LEU A 78 -4.90 -4.50 3.17
N VAL A 79 -5.09 -5.69 2.60
CA VAL A 79 -6.41 -6.32 2.46
C VAL A 79 -7.07 -6.48 3.84
N VAL A 80 -6.33 -6.97 4.83
CA VAL A 80 -6.85 -7.18 6.20
C VAL A 80 -7.27 -5.86 6.85
N ARG A 81 -6.46 -4.79 6.73
CA ARG A 81 -6.77 -3.49 7.32
C ARG A 81 -7.94 -2.81 6.63
N HIS A 82 -8.00 -2.87 5.30
CA HIS A 82 -9.17 -2.38 4.56
C HIS A 82 -10.44 -3.09 5.00
N ALA A 83 -10.42 -4.42 5.11
CA ALA A 83 -11.57 -5.18 5.60
C ALA A 83 -11.99 -4.73 7.01
N LYS A 84 -11.02 -4.52 7.93
CA LYS A 84 -11.29 -4.00 9.27
C LYS A 84 -11.89 -2.59 9.25
N CYS A 85 -11.37 -1.67 8.43
CA CYS A 85 -11.89 -0.30 8.32
C CYS A 85 -13.32 -0.27 7.75
N LEU A 86 -13.62 -1.11 6.76
CA LEU A 86 -14.97 -1.24 6.21
C LEU A 86 -15.96 -1.76 7.26
N ASN A 87 -15.57 -2.80 8.01
CA ASN A 87 -16.41 -3.38 9.07
C ASN A 87 -16.64 -2.44 10.25
N LYS A 88 -15.76 -1.45 10.43
CA LYS A 88 -15.81 -0.45 11.48
C LYS A 88 -16.45 0.88 11.06
N LEU A 89 -17.10 0.95 9.90
CA LEU A 89 -17.70 2.17 9.34
C LEU A 89 -16.73 3.37 9.31
N GLY A 90 -15.44 3.13 9.08
CA GLY A 90 -14.43 4.20 9.06
C GLY A 90 -13.95 4.68 10.43
N SER A 91 -14.30 4.01 11.54
CA SER A 91 -13.65 4.31 12.82
C SER A 91 -12.19 3.84 12.82
N PHE A 92 -11.31 4.74 13.29
CA PHE A 92 -9.86 4.56 13.35
C PHE A 92 -9.49 3.23 14.04
N VAL A 93 -8.83 2.34 13.31
CA VAL A 93 -8.25 1.11 13.87
C VAL A 93 -6.89 1.47 14.46
N GLU A 94 -6.80 1.69 15.77
CA GLU A 94 -5.52 1.65 16.48
C GLU A 94 -4.88 0.25 16.37
N LYS A 95 -3.55 0.27 16.47
CA LYS A 95 -2.66 -0.90 16.41
C LYS A 95 -3.00 -1.95 17.46
#